data_AF-A0A397IWE9-F1
#
_entry.id   AF-A0A397IWE9-F1
#
_cell.length_a   1.000
_cell.length_b   1.000
_cell.length_c   1.000
_cell.angle_alpha   90.00
_cell.angle_beta   90.00
_cell.angle_gamma   90.00
#
_symmetry.space_group_name_H-M   'P 1'
#
loop_
_entity.id
_entity.type
_entity.pdbx_description
1 polymer ?
#
loop_
_entity_poly.entity_id
_entity_poly.type
_entity_poly.pdbx_seq_one_letter_code
_entity_poly.pdbx_strand_id
1 'polypeptide(L)'
;MSTTTQNIDQVSIAKQCLSETTDVKSSKPTWQDIEKAIVDIVKAGVSYKKPKDSKFMQNYKKRYTELHQAEDPDTYILTNAKKIHSPAKRMIQIA
;
A
#
# COMPACT_ATOMS: atom_id res chain seq x y z
N MET A 1 -3.63 -3.09 -55.94
CA MET A 1 -4.15 -2.50 -54.68
C MET A 1 -3.04 -2.63 -53.66
N SER A 2 -2.24 -1.58 -53.48
CA SER A 2 -1.01 -1.63 -52.67
C SER A 2 -1.32 -1.30 -51.21
N THR A 3 -1.13 -2.28 -50.35
CA THR A 3 -1.29 -2.15 -48.90
C THR A 3 -0.17 -1.26 -48.36
N THR A 4 -0.53 -0.10 -47.82
CA THR A 4 0.42 0.82 -47.17
C THR A 4 0.66 0.31 -45.75
N THR A 5 1.79 -0.36 -45.54
CA THR A 5 2.33 -0.64 -44.20
C THR A 5 2.73 0.69 -43.57
N GLN A 6 1.90 1.19 -42.66
CA GLN A 6 2.26 2.33 -41.82
C GLN A 6 3.36 1.88 -40.85
N ASN A 7 4.58 2.32 -41.12
CA ASN A 7 5.71 2.22 -40.21
C ASN A 7 5.42 3.13 -39.00
N ILE A 8 4.74 2.56 -38.00
CA ILE A 8 4.54 3.20 -36.71
C ILE A 8 5.88 3.10 -35.99
N ASP A 9 6.56 4.24 -35.90
CA ASP A 9 7.81 4.41 -35.18
C ASP A 9 7.70 3.80 -33.77
N GLN A 10 8.50 2.76 -33.49
CA GLN A 10 8.46 2.02 -32.22
C GLN A 10 8.65 2.94 -31.00
N VAL A 11 9.30 4.10 -31.20
CA VAL A 11 9.49 5.14 -30.19
C VAL A 11 8.16 5.73 -29.70
N SER A 12 7.15 5.81 -30.57
CA SER A 12 5.83 6.33 -30.20
C SER A 12 5.01 5.32 -29.39
N ILE A 13 5.15 4.02 -29.69
CA ILE A 13 4.54 2.95 -28.88
C ILE A 13 5.20 2.88 -27.50
N ALA A 14 6.52 3.00 -27.41
CA ALA A 14 7.22 3.04 -26.14
C ALA A 14 6.76 4.20 -25.24
N LYS A 15 6.47 5.37 -25.82
CA LYS A 15 5.92 6.53 -25.07
C LYS A 15 4.47 6.35 -24.66
N GLN A 16 3.65 5.64 -25.44
CA GLN A 16 2.24 5.46 -25.14
C GLN A 16 1.97 4.26 -24.21
N CYS A 17 2.84 3.25 -24.21
CA CYS A 17 2.86 2.17 -23.21
C CYS A 17 3.56 2.58 -21.91
N LEU A 18 4.39 3.62 -21.95
CA LEU A 18 4.83 4.33 -20.75
C LEU A 18 3.78 5.41 -20.40
N SER A 19 2.54 4.97 -20.20
CA SER A 19 1.53 5.80 -19.54
C SER A 19 2.07 6.12 -18.15
N GLU A 20 2.69 7.29 -18.04
CA GLU A 20 2.91 8.01 -16.80
C GLU A 20 3.33 7.08 -15.66
N THR A 21 4.56 6.55 -15.71
CA THR A 21 5.37 6.62 -14.50
C THR A 21 5.57 8.11 -14.25
N THR A 22 4.51 8.75 -13.75
CA THR A 22 4.58 9.90 -12.88
C THR A 22 5.79 9.59 -12.03
N ASP A 23 6.86 10.38 -12.16
CA ASP A 23 7.88 10.42 -11.14
C ASP A 23 7.12 10.79 -9.87
N VAL A 24 6.56 9.80 -9.20
CA VAL A 24 6.13 9.88 -7.82
C VAL A 24 7.46 10.08 -7.16
N LYS A 25 7.88 11.35 -7.03
CA LYS A 25 8.86 11.77 -6.04
C LYS A 25 8.43 10.99 -4.81
N SER A 26 9.19 9.95 -4.49
CA SER A 26 8.86 9.03 -3.42
C SER A 26 9.11 9.82 -2.14
N SER A 27 8.13 10.65 -1.81
CA SER A 27 8.07 11.32 -0.53
C SER A 27 7.72 10.25 0.46
N LYS A 28 8.41 10.25 1.60
CA LYS A 28 8.02 9.43 2.74
C LYS A 28 6.53 9.73 3.01
N PRO A 29 5.67 8.69 3.11
CA PRO A 29 4.28 8.91 3.42
C PRO A 29 4.16 9.66 4.74
N THR A 30 3.26 10.63 4.79
CA THR A 30 2.93 11.35 6.01
C THR A 30 2.13 10.47 6.95
N TRP A 31 2.00 10.89 8.20
CA TRP A 31 1.06 10.29 9.15
C TRP A 31 -0.33 10.12 8.55
N GLN A 32 -0.85 11.18 7.93
CA GLN A 32 -2.19 11.24 7.37
C GLN A 32 -2.36 10.22 6.23
N ASP A 33 -1.33 10.03 5.41
CA ASP A 33 -1.35 9.02 4.34
C ASP A 33 -1.47 7.60 4.92
N ILE A 34 -0.75 7.32 6.00
CA ILE A 34 -0.76 6.03 6.69
C ILE A 34 -2.11 5.79 7.38
N GLU A 35 -2.63 6.80 8.06
CA GLU A 35 -3.94 6.75 8.70
C GLU A 35 -5.03 6.46 7.67
N LYS A 36 -5.02 7.19 6.55
CA LYS A 36 -5.95 6.99 5.44
C LYS A 36 -5.87 5.57 4.88
N ALA A 37 -4.65 5.06 4.67
CA ALA A 37 -4.46 3.69 4.19
C ALA A 37 -5.06 2.64 5.14
N ILE A 38 -4.92 2.82 6.46
CA ILE A 38 -5.51 1.90 7.45
C ILE A 38 -7.04 1.95 7.39
N VAL A 39 -7.63 3.14 7.27
CA VAL A 39 -9.08 3.31 7.11
C VAL A 39 -9.57 2.64 5.82
N ASP A 40 -8.86 2.83 4.71
CA ASP A 40 -9.21 2.25 3.42
C ASP A 40 -9.15 0.72 3.44
N ILE A 41 -8.15 0.13 4.10
CA ILE A 41 -8.06 -1.34 4.31
C ILE A 41 -9.23 -1.85 5.15
N VAL A 42 -9.61 -1.14 6.22
CA VAL A 42 -10.75 -1.53 7.06
C VAL A 42 -12.05 -1.46 6.27
N LYS A 43 -12.26 -0.39 5.50
CA LYS A 43 -13.43 -0.26 4.61
C LYS A 43 -13.48 -1.38 3.57
N ALA A 44 -12.38 -1.65 2.90
CA ALA A 44 -12.28 -2.73 1.92
C ALA A 44 -12.57 -4.10 2.56
N GLY A 45 -12.01 -4.38 3.74
CA GLY A 45 -12.28 -5.62 4.48
C GLY A 45 -13.76 -5.81 4.80
N VAL A 46 -14.47 -4.72 5.14
CA VAL A 46 -15.93 -4.73 5.31
C VAL A 46 -16.63 -5.01 3.99
N SER A 47 -16.26 -4.32 2.90
CA SER A 47 -16.85 -4.53 1.57
C SER A 47 -16.66 -5.95 1.04
N TYR A 48 -15.50 -6.56 1.28
CA TYR A 48 -15.21 -7.95 0.91
C TYR A 48 -15.80 -8.99 1.88
N LYS A 49 -16.68 -8.57 2.81
CA LYS A 49 -17.30 -9.43 3.83
C LYS A 49 -16.29 -10.27 4.61
N LYS A 50 -15.07 -9.76 4.81
CA LYS A 50 -14.11 -10.43 5.70
C LYS A 50 -14.73 -10.49 7.09
N PRO A 51 -14.60 -11.59 7.83
CA PRO A 51 -15.17 -11.68 9.17
C PRO A 51 -14.66 -10.50 10.00
N LYS A 52 -15.58 -9.72 10.58
CA LYS A 52 -15.23 -8.54 11.39
C LYS A 52 -14.33 -8.91 12.56
N ASP A 53 -14.49 -10.13 13.05
CA ASP A 53 -13.74 -10.72 14.16
C ASP A 53 -12.52 -11.52 13.69
N SER A 54 -12.24 -11.53 12.38
CA SER A 54 -10.99 -12.08 11.90
C SER A 54 -9.82 -11.31 12.54
N LYS A 55 -8.78 -12.06 12.92
CA LYS A 55 -7.51 -11.50 13.43
C LYS A 55 -6.95 -10.43 12.49
N PHE A 56 -7.25 -10.51 11.19
CA PHE A 56 -6.94 -9.49 10.20
C PHE A 56 -7.62 -8.16 10.51
N MET A 57 -8.96 -8.13 10.56
CA MET A 57 -9.73 -6.90 10.78
C MET A 57 -9.48 -6.29 12.17
N GLN A 58 -9.35 -7.13 13.20
CA GLN A 58 -9.04 -6.67 14.55
C GLN A 58 -7.67 -5.99 14.63
N ASN A 59 -6.65 -6.54 13.96
CA ASN A 59 -5.32 -5.94 13.94
C ASN A 59 -5.29 -4.54 13.32
N TYR A 60 -6.01 -4.31 12.21
CA TYR A 60 -6.04 -2.99 11.58
C TYR A 60 -6.82 -1.97 12.41
N LYS A 61 -7.96 -2.36 12.98
CA LYS A 61 -8.71 -1.50 13.91
C LYS A 61 -7.88 -1.12 15.13
N LYS A 62 -7.20 -2.11 15.74
CA LYS A 62 -6.31 -1.88 16.88
C LYS A 62 -5.22 -0.87 16.53
N ARG A 63 -4.54 -1.06 15.40
CA ARG A 63 -3.51 -0.11 14.94
C ARG A 63 -4.08 1.27 14.74
N TYR A 64 -5.23 1.42 14.09
CA TYR A 64 -5.88 2.73 13.91
C TYR A 64 -6.14 3.46 15.24
N THR A 65 -6.63 2.73 16.25
CA THR A 65 -6.91 3.31 17.57
C THR A 65 -5.62 3.70 18.30
N GLU A 66 -4.62 2.82 18.34
CA GLU A 66 -3.34 3.10 18.98
C GLU A 66 -2.59 4.26 18.30
N LEU A 67 -2.69 4.35 16.97
CA LEU A 67 -2.20 5.45 16.15
C LEU A 67 -2.80 6.78 16.66
N HIS A 68 -4.12 6.88 16.79
CA HIS A 68 -4.78 8.10 17.30
C HIS A 68 -4.44 8.45 18.75
N GLN A 69 -4.10 7.46 19.56
CA GLN A 69 -3.79 7.63 20.98
C GLN A 69 -2.30 7.84 21.24
N ALA A 70 -1.46 7.74 20.21
CA ALA A 70 -0.02 7.89 20.36
C ALA A 70 0.34 9.35 20.68
N GLU A 71 1.16 9.54 21.70
CA GLU A 71 1.77 10.84 22.02
C GLU A 71 2.68 11.32 20.88
N ASP A 72 3.41 10.38 20.26
CA ASP A 72 4.19 10.61 19.06
C ASP A 72 3.76 9.61 17.94
N PRO A 73 2.89 10.08 17.03
CA PRO A 73 2.48 9.40 15.81
C PRO A 73 3.63 8.79 14.98
N ASP A 74 4.70 9.54 14.76
CA ASP A 74 5.81 9.13 13.88
C ASP A 74 6.63 8.01 14.53
N THR A 75 6.92 8.14 15.82
CA THR A 75 7.58 7.09 16.60
C THR A 75 6.74 5.81 16.66
N TYR A 76 5.42 5.93 16.79
CA TYR A 76 4.51 4.78 16.76
C TYR A 76 4.58 4.04 15.42
N ILE A 77 4.53 4.76 14.28
CA ILE A 77 4.66 4.16 12.95
C ILE A 77 5.99 3.42 12.83
N LEU A 78 7.10 4.10 13.15
CA LEU A 78 8.44 3.54 12.97
C LEU A 78 8.61 2.26 13.79
N THR A 79 8.11 2.27 15.02
CA THR A 79 8.15 1.11 15.91
C THR A 79 7.32 -0.05 15.37
N ASN A 80 6.12 0.21 14.86
CA ASN A 80 5.28 -0.82 14.28
C ASN A 80 5.83 -1.39 12.98
N ALA A 81 6.37 -0.54 12.10
CA ALA A 81 7.03 -0.96 10.88
C ALA A 81 8.21 -1.90 11.19
N LYS A 82 9.08 -1.53 12.14
CA LYS A 82 10.17 -2.39 12.62
C LYS A 82 9.66 -3.73 13.18
N LYS A 83 8.57 -3.72 13.95
CA LYS A 83 7.95 -4.94 14.50
C LYS A 83 7.36 -5.87 13.43
N ILE A 84 6.90 -5.33 12.30
CA ILE A 84 6.30 -6.12 11.20
C ILE A 84 7.40 -6.63 10.26
N HIS A 85 8.36 -5.76 9.91
CA HIS A 85 9.45 -6.11 9.00
C HIS A 85 10.63 -6.80 9.69
N SER A 86 10.59 -6.96 11.02
CA SER A 86 11.56 -7.73 11.80
C SER A 86 11.72 -9.14 11.21
N PRO A 87 12.96 -9.57 10.87
CA PRO A 87 13.25 -10.91 10.38
C PRO A 87 12.71 -12.03 11.30
N ALA A 88 12.68 -11.79 12.61
CA ALA A 88 12.25 -12.77 13.61
C ALA A 88 10.76 -13.15 13.46
N LYS A 89 9.89 -12.26 12.97
CA LYS A 89 8.48 -12.60 12.72
C LYS A 89 8.27 -13.40 11.43
N ARG A 90 9.18 -13.30 10.45
CA ARG A 90 9.10 -14.11 9.21
C ARG A 90 9.35 -15.60 9.48
N MET A 91 10.11 -15.94 10.52
CA MET A 91 10.42 -17.35 10.82
C MET A 91 9.27 -18.12 11.49
N ILE A 92 8.34 -17.45 12.18
CA ILE A 92 7.24 -18.13 12.89
C ILE A 92 6.12 -18.57 11.93
N GLN A 93 6.11 -18.10 10.68
CA GLN A 93 5.04 -18.41 9.71
C GLN A 93 5.43 -19.49 8.69
N ILE A 94 6.63 -20.08 8.81
CA ILE A 94 7.16 -21.13 7.91
C ILE A 94 7.38 -22.46 8.67
N ALA A 95 6.96 -22.58 9.94
CA ALA A 95 7.05 -23.81 10.73
C ALA A 95 5.70 -24.51 10.87
#